data_AF-A0A536P010-F1
#
_entry.id   AF-A0A536P010-F1
#
_cell.length_a   1.000
_cell.length_b   1.000
_cell.length_c   1.000
_cell.angle_alpha   90.00
_cell.angle_beta   90.00
_cell.angle_gamma   90.00
#
_symmetry.space_group_name_H-M   'P 1'
#
loop_
_entity.id
_entity.type
_entity.pdbx_description
1 polymer ?
#
loop_
_entity_poly.entity_id
_entity_poly.type
_entity_poly.pdbx_seq_one_letter_code
_entity_poly.pdbx_strand_id
1 'polypeptide(L)'
;MQVLEAAIAESANAWPLRRERAAELAERYPHAAEMLRLYQALIPVQERAYLEFPSPLVGEGQGGGYSKLIDFAVERVLPEIVDATVSSGPARLRDGVISVFCSADLPDLIRRWLHGQSLTPFETYLARASTSPLCEAMSPHPALPREPGREMEEDSSKTHCPNCGGLPQVSYFAVSGEPLVSGPRYLVCSRCARNWIFSRMTCAGCGE
;
A
#
# COMPACT_ATOMS: atom_id res chain seq x y z
N MET A 1 19.44 -23.34 -0.85
CA MET A 1 18.88 -22.87 0.43
C MET A 1 18.47 -21.39 0.42
N GLN A 2 18.47 -20.69 -0.73
CA GLN A 2 18.06 -19.28 -0.85
C GLN A 2 16.67 -19.10 -1.51
N VAL A 3 16.18 -20.10 -2.23
CA VAL A 3 14.87 -20.06 -2.91
C VAL A 3 13.71 -20.17 -1.91
N LEU A 4 13.92 -20.85 -0.77
CA LEU A 4 12.94 -20.86 0.32
C LEU A 4 12.86 -19.53 1.07
N GLU A 5 13.94 -18.76 1.21
CA GLU A 5 13.90 -17.46 1.91
C GLU A 5 13.07 -16.42 1.14
N ALA A 6 13.14 -16.43 -0.20
CA ALA A 6 12.31 -15.56 -1.04
C ALA A 6 10.82 -15.93 -0.99
N ALA A 7 10.49 -17.23 -0.86
CA ALA A 7 9.12 -17.70 -0.70
C ALA A 7 8.58 -17.54 0.73
N ILE A 8 9.45 -17.57 1.76
CA ILE A 8 9.10 -17.32 3.16
C ILE A 8 8.88 -15.82 3.43
N ALA A 9 9.48 -14.94 2.63
CA ALA A 9 9.23 -13.49 2.71
C ALA A 9 7.81 -13.07 2.29
N GLU A 10 7.05 -13.93 1.60
CA GLU A 10 5.67 -13.64 1.15
C GLU A 10 4.58 -14.00 2.17
N SER A 11 4.94 -14.63 3.30
CA SER A 11 4.05 -14.91 4.44
C SER A 11 4.49 -14.25 5.75
N ALA A 12 5.57 -13.47 5.73
CA ALA A 12 6.04 -12.72 6.89
C ALA A 12 5.42 -11.33 6.87
N ASN A 13 4.99 -10.84 8.05
CA ASN A 13 4.69 -9.43 8.26
C ASN A 13 5.82 -8.57 7.63
N ALA A 14 5.51 -7.80 6.59
CA ALA A 14 6.50 -6.99 5.86
C ALA A 14 6.89 -5.69 6.59
N TRP A 15 6.17 -5.33 7.65
CA TRP A 15 6.35 -4.07 8.37
C TRP A 15 7.69 -3.94 9.12
N PRO A 16 8.24 -4.99 9.78
CA PRO A 16 9.60 -4.96 10.30
C PRO A 16 10.66 -4.59 9.25
N LEU A 17 10.61 -5.24 8.07
CA LEU A 17 11.52 -4.95 6.96
C LEU A 17 11.38 -3.51 6.45
N ARG A 18 10.14 -2.98 6.39
CA ARG A 18 9.90 -1.56 6.03
C ARG A 18 10.57 -0.62 7.03
N ARG A 19 10.50 -0.94 8.32
CA ARG A 19 11.09 -0.14 9.40
C ARG A 19 12.62 -0.12 9.31
N GLU A 20 13.23 -1.29 9.20
CA GLU A 20 14.68 -1.44 9.03
C GLU A 20 15.16 -0.70 7.79
N ARG A 21 14.48 -0.88 6.66
CA ARG A 21 14.81 -0.22 5.41
C ARG A 21 14.68 1.31 5.50
N ALA A 22 13.65 1.81 6.17
CA ALA A 22 13.49 3.25 6.39
C ALA A 22 14.60 3.84 7.26
N ALA A 23 15.08 3.10 8.27
CA ALA A 23 16.22 3.50 9.09
C ALA A 23 17.52 3.57 8.27
N GLU A 24 17.82 2.50 7.53
CA GLU A 24 19.00 2.42 6.65
C GLU A 24 19.01 3.58 5.63
N LEU A 25 17.88 3.85 4.98
CA LEU A 25 17.77 4.92 3.99
C LEU A 25 17.96 6.30 4.62
N ALA A 26 17.46 6.52 5.85
CA ALA A 26 17.57 7.81 6.53
C ALA A 26 19.02 8.12 6.91
N GLU A 27 19.78 7.11 7.35
CA GLU A 27 21.21 7.22 7.63
C GLU A 27 22.01 7.47 6.35
N ARG A 28 21.70 6.72 5.29
CA ARG A 28 22.42 6.79 4.02
C ARG A 28 22.18 8.08 3.23
N TYR A 29 20.99 8.69 3.36
CA TYR A 29 20.58 9.83 2.53
C TYR A 29 20.12 11.03 3.38
N PRO A 30 21.06 11.85 3.91
CA PRO A 30 20.74 13.00 4.77
C PRO A 30 19.80 14.03 4.12
N HIS A 31 19.90 14.22 2.80
CA HIS A 31 19.04 15.15 2.06
C HIS A 31 17.56 14.73 2.03
N ALA A 32 17.27 13.43 2.24
CA ALA A 32 15.91 12.89 2.30
C ALA A 32 15.46 12.64 3.75
N ALA A 33 16.28 12.97 4.75
CA ALA A 33 16.05 12.58 6.13
C ALA A 33 14.75 13.15 6.72
N GLU A 34 14.30 14.34 6.31
CA GLU A 34 13.02 14.90 6.77
C GLU A 34 11.83 14.03 6.35
N MET A 35 11.76 13.67 5.07
CA MET A 35 10.69 12.80 4.55
C MET A 35 10.79 11.37 5.11
N LEU A 36 12.01 10.86 5.30
CA LEU A 36 12.24 9.53 5.86
C LEU A 36 11.89 9.46 7.35
N ARG A 37 12.14 10.52 8.13
CA ARG A 37 11.67 10.63 9.52
C ARG A 37 10.15 10.63 9.61
N LEU A 38 9.48 11.38 8.73
CA LEU A 38 8.02 11.30 8.65
C LEU A 38 7.58 9.87 8.34
N TYR A 39 8.16 9.23 7.32
CA TYR A 39 7.80 7.85 6.97
C TYR A 39 8.02 6.87 8.15
N GLN A 40 9.14 6.99 8.87
CA GLN A 40 9.41 6.21 10.08
C GLN A 40 8.37 6.44 11.18
N ALA A 41 7.88 7.68 11.35
CA ALA A 41 6.83 7.99 12.31
C ALA A 41 5.47 7.37 11.93
N LEU A 42 5.20 7.20 10.63
CA LEU A 42 3.96 6.57 10.14
C LEU A 42 3.97 5.05 10.28
N ILE A 43 5.13 4.39 10.15
CA ILE A 43 5.23 2.92 10.12
C ILE A 43 4.57 2.25 11.34
N PRO A 44 4.80 2.66 12.60
CA PRO A 44 4.18 2.01 13.76
C PRO A 44 2.65 2.12 13.76
N VAL A 45 2.10 3.26 13.31
CA VAL A 45 0.65 3.47 13.19
C VAL A 45 0.08 2.53 12.14
N GLN A 46 0.73 2.48 10.97
CA GLN A 46 0.27 1.68 9.85
C GLN A 46 0.43 0.17 10.09
N GLU A 47 1.51 -0.26 10.73
CA GLU A 47 1.70 -1.66 11.12
C GLU A 47 0.63 -2.12 12.12
N ARG A 48 0.35 -1.30 13.14
CA ARG A 48 -0.72 -1.59 14.09
C ARG A 48 -2.07 -1.70 13.37
N ALA A 49 -2.38 -0.75 12.49
CA ALA A 49 -3.59 -0.77 11.69
C ALA A 49 -3.70 -2.03 10.80
N TYR A 50 -2.59 -2.47 10.20
CA TYR A 50 -2.54 -3.70 9.40
C TYR A 50 -2.82 -4.95 10.24
N LEU A 51 -2.28 -5.02 11.47
CA LEU A 51 -2.44 -6.16 12.37
C LEU A 51 -3.82 -6.21 13.04
N GLU A 52 -4.39 -5.05 13.38
CA GLU A 52 -5.65 -4.94 14.11
C GLU A 52 -6.89 -4.93 13.21
N PHE A 53 -6.74 -4.56 11.92
CA PHE A 53 -7.89 -4.48 11.03
C PHE A 53 -8.50 -5.88 10.79
N PRO A 54 -9.79 -6.10 11.09
CA PRO A 54 -10.41 -7.41 10.92
C PRO A 54 -10.37 -7.87 9.46
N SER A 55 -9.62 -8.94 9.18
CA SER A 55 -9.59 -9.52 7.83
C SER A 55 -10.99 -10.04 7.47
N PRO A 56 -11.55 -9.70 6.29
CA PRO A 56 -12.88 -10.12 5.86
C PRO A 56 -13.03 -11.65 5.67
N LEU A 57 -11.96 -12.43 5.84
CA LEU A 57 -11.97 -13.89 5.82
C LEU A 57 -12.39 -14.54 7.15
N VAL A 58 -12.55 -13.75 8.22
CA VAL A 58 -13.07 -14.23 9.52
C VAL A 58 -14.54 -13.83 9.65
N GLY A 59 -15.43 -14.71 9.20
CA GLY A 59 -16.87 -14.58 9.42
C GLY A 59 -17.68 -14.62 8.12
N GLU A 60 -18.21 -15.80 7.81
CA GLU A 60 -19.26 -16.02 6.82
C GLU A 60 -20.36 -14.95 6.98
N GLY A 61 -20.64 -14.18 5.92
CA GLY A 61 -21.88 -13.40 5.80
C GLY A 61 -21.99 -12.06 6.56
N GLN A 62 -20.95 -11.58 7.28
CA GLN A 62 -20.97 -10.27 7.98
C GLN A 62 -19.91 -9.27 7.48
N GLY A 63 -19.47 -9.42 6.23
CA GLY A 63 -18.46 -8.58 5.59
C GLY A 63 -18.97 -7.16 5.39
N GLY A 64 -18.66 -6.25 6.32
CA GLY A 64 -19.03 -4.83 6.22
C GLY A 64 -18.23 -4.03 5.17
N GLY A 65 -17.66 -4.72 4.18
CA GLY A 65 -17.06 -4.16 2.97
C GLY A 65 -16.20 -2.91 3.17
N TYR A 66 -16.28 -1.99 2.22
CA TYR A 66 -15.60 -0.70 2.27
C TYR A 66 -16.09 0.22 3.40
N SER A 67 -17.31 0.00 3.94
CA SER A 67 -17.85 0.83 5.03
C SER A 67 -17.04 0.65 6.32
N LYS A 68 -16.82 -0.60 6.75
CA LYS A 68 -15.99 -0.90 7.94
C LYS A 68 -14.56 -0.38 7.79
N LEU A 69 -14.01 -0.39 6.57
CA LEU A 69 -12.69 0.19 6.30
C LEU A 69 -12.71 1.70 6.49
N ILE A 70 -13.71 2.41 5.95
CA ILE A 70 -13.83 3.87 6.09
C ILE A 70 -13.95 4.24 7.58
N ASP A 71 -14.87 3.59 8.30
CA ASP A 71 -15.12 3.88 9.72
C ASP A 71 -13.84 3.64 10.55
N PHE A 72 -13.19 2.48 10.37
CA PHE A 72 -11.93 2.18 11.06
C PHE A 72 -10.81 3.17 10.71
N ALA A 73 -10.70 3.55 9.43
CA ALA A 73 -9.68 4.51 8.99
C ALA A 73 -9.90 5.86 9.66
N VAL A 74 -11.12 6.40 9.67
CA VAL A 74 -11.44 7.71 10.25
C VAL A 74 -11.31 7.69 11.78
N GLU A 75 -11.79 6.66 12.45
CA GLU A 75 -11.87 6.62 13.91
C GLU A 75 -10.54 6.24 14.57
N ARG A 76 -9.71 5.42 13.91
CA ARG A 76 -8.53 4.80 14.53
C ARG A 76 -7.23 5.22 13.89
N VAL A 77 -7.16 5.23 12.56
CA VAL A 77 -5.88 5.41 11.86
C VAL A 77 -5.59 6.87 11.58
N LEU A 78 -6.56 7.60 11.05
CA LEU A 78 -6.40 8.97 10.57
C LEU A 78 -5.92 9.94 11.66
N PRO A 79 -6.46 9.95 12.89
CA PRO A 79 -5.96 10.84 13.95
C PRO A 79 -4.47 10.60 14.26
N GLU A 80 -4.05 9.34 14.38
CA GLU A 80 -2.64 8.99 14.64
C GLU A 80 -1.72 9.38 13.46
N ILE A 81 -2.21 9.27 12.22
CA ILE A 81 -1.48 9.74 11.02
C ILE A 81 -1.33 11.27 11.05
N VAL A 82 -2.37 12.00 11.44
CA VAL A 82 -2.32 13.47 11.58
C VAL A 82 -1.30 13.84 12.66
N ASP A 83 -1.34 13.21 13.83
CA ASP A 83 -0.41 13.46 14.94
C ASP A 83 1.04 13.20 14.54
N ALA A 84 1.31 12.07 13.86
CA ALA A 84 2.64 11.74 13.33
C ALA A 84 3.09 12.78 12.30
N THR A 85 2.19 13.24 11.44
CA THR A 85 2.48 14.27 10.43
C THR A 85 2.78 15.62 11.05
N VAL A 86 2.02 16.03 12.06
CA VAL A 86 2.23 17.29 12.77
C VAL A 86 3.56 17.28 13.50
N SER A 87 3.91 16.14 14.09
CA SER A 87 5.12 15.99 14.91
C SER A 87 6.40 15.86 14.08
N SER A 88 6.36 15.18 12.94
CA SER A 88 7.55 14.78 12.18
C SER A 88 7.55 15.19 10.70
N GLY A 89 6.45 15.75 10.20
CA GLY A 89 6.30 16.13 8.80
C GLY A 89 6.89 17.50 8.44
N PRO A 90 7.23 17.74 7.17
CA PRO A 90 7.61 19.06 6.69
C PRO A 90 6.51 20.10 6.92
N ALA A 91 6.89 21.36 7.16
CA ALA A 91 5.95 22.42 7.53
C ALA A 91 4.74 22.54 6.58
N ARG A 92 4.98 22.54 5.26
CA ARG A 92 3.90 22.62 4.26
C ARG A 92 2.92 21.45 4.32
N LEU A 93 3.41 20.24 4.62
CA LEU A 93 2.57 19.07 4.72
C LEU A 93 1.74 19.11 6.00
N ARG A 94 2.36 19.48 7.12
CA ARG A 94 1.67 19.69 8.40
C ARG A 94 0.53 20.69 8.26
N ASP A 95 0.80 21.88 7.71
CA ASP A 95 -0.19 22.95 7.62
C ASP A 95 -1.37 22.54 6.70
N GLY A 96 -1.06 21.87 5.58
CA GLY A 96 -2.07 21.34 4.67
C GLY A 96 -2.92 20.23 5.30
N VAL A 97 -2.29 19.32 6.06
CA VAL A 97 -2.99 18.24 6.77
C VAL A 97 -3.89 18.77 7.87
N ILE A 98 -3.42 19.73 8.68
CA ILE A 98 -4.24 20.38 9.70
C ILE A 98 -5.46 21.04 9.06
N SER A 99 -5.26 21.78 7.96
CA SER A 99 -6.35 22.41 7.23
C SER A 99 -7.39 21.39 6.78
N VAL A 100 -6.97 20.30 6.12
CA VAL A 100 -7.91 19.26 5.65
C VAL A 100 -8.63 18.60 6.83
N PHE A 101 -7.90 18.25 7.90
CA PHE A 101 -8.48 17.58 9.07
C PHE A 101 -9.55 18.41 9.76
N CYS A 102 -9.38 19.73 9.83
CA CYS A 102 -10.34 20.62 10.48
C CYS A 102 -11.56 20.96 9.61
N SER A 103 -11.48 20.87 8.29
CA SER A 103 -12.53 21.38 7.39
C SER A 103 -13.22 20.32 6.51
N ALA A 104 -12.63 19.14 6.33
CA ALA A 104 -13.15 18.13 5.41
C ALA A 104 -14.13 17.16 6.08
N ASP A 105 -15.07 16.65 5.29
CA ASP A 105 -15.80 15.42 5.60
C ASP A 105 -14.84 14.22 5.40
N LEU A 106 -14.26 13.73 6.50
CA LEU A 106 -13.24 12.67 6.46
C LEU A 106 -13.78 11.33 5.92
N PRO A 107 -14.96 10.84 6.33
CA PRO A 107 -15.58 9.68 5.69
C PRO A 107 -15.74 9.83 4.18
N ASP A 108 -16.21 10.99 3.71
CA ASP A 108 -16.37 11.22 2.27
C ASP A 108 -15.04 11.34 1.53
N LEU A 109 -14.04 12.00 2.11
CA LEU A 109 -12.68 12.06 1.59
C LEU A 109 -12.11 10.66 1.34
N ILE A 110 -12.26 9.74 2.30
CA ILE A 110 -11.78 8.37 2.15
C ILE A 110 -12.59 7.62 1.08
N ARG A 111 -13.91 7.81 1.05
CA ARG A 111 -14.78 7.22 0.01
C ARG A 111 -14.33 7.66 -1.39
N ARG A 112 -14.14 8.97 -1.61
CA ARG A 112 -13.68 9.55 -2.88
C ARG A 112 -12.34 8.95 -3.32
N TRP A 113 -11.38 8.81 -2.39
CA TRP A 113 -10.10 8.13 -2.64
C TRP A 113 -10.28 6.68 -3.10
N LEU A 114 -11.11 5.91 -2.39
CA LEU A 114 -11.31 4.49 -2.70
C LEU A 114 -11.98 4.25 -4.05
N HIS A 115 -12.79 5.22 -4.50
CA HIS A 115 -13.40 5.23 -5.84
C HIS A 115 -12.49 5.82 -6.92
N GLY A 116 -11.26 6.21 -6.60
CA GLY A 116 -10.30 6.76 -7.57
C GLY A 116 -10.67 8.16 -8.06
N GLN A 117 -11.45 8.91 -7.30
CA GLN A 117 -11.75 10.29 -7.64
C GLN A 117 -10.53 11.20 -7.45
N SER A 118 -10.51 12.32 -8.18
CA SER A 118 -9.46 13.32 -8.03
C SER A 118 -9.55 14.01 -6.67
N LEU A 119 -8.42 14.04 -5.97
CA LEU A 119 -8.22 14.66 -4.68
C LEU A 119 -7.04 15.63 -4.77
N THR A 120 -7.00 16.63 -3.90
CA THR A 120 -5.82 17.48 -3.72
C THR A 120 -4.64 16.64 -3.19
N PRO A 121 -3.39 17.14 -3.29
CA PRO A 121 -2.23 16.41 -2.77
C PRO A 121 -2.32 16.07 -1.26
N PHE A 122 -2.88 16.97 -0.44
CA PHE A 122 -3.04 16.77 0.99
C PHE A 122 -4.13 15.75 1.33
N GLU A 123 -5.28 15.83 0.64
CA GLU A 123 -6.35 14.83 0.78
C GLU A 123 -5.87 13.45 0.32
N THR A 124 -5.13 13.39 -0.81
CA THR A 124 -4.54 12.15 -1.33
C THR A 124 -3.57 11.54 -0.32
N TYR A 125 -2.70 12.37 0.27
CA TYR A 125 -1.75 11.93 1.29
C TYR A 125 -2.49 11.33 2.49
N LEU A 126 -3.46 12.03 3.07
CA LEU A 126 -4.21 11.57 4.24
C LEU A 126 -4.98 10.30 3.93
N ALA A 127 -5.77 10.29 2.85
CA ALA A 127 -6.56 9.14 2.47
C ALA A 127 -5.67 7.91 2.25
N ARG A 128 -4.55 8.07 1.55
CA ARG A 128 -3.61 6.98 1.30
C ARG A 128 -2.93 6.49 2.56
N ALA A 129 -2.35 7.39 3.35
CA ALA A 129 -1.60 7.05 4.56
C ALA A 129 -2.49 6.31 5.59
N SER A 130 -3.77 6.66 5.66
CA SER A 130 -4.74 6.04 6.57
C SER A 130 -5.38 4.76 6.05
N THR A 131 -5.48 4.56 4.73
CA THR A 131 -6.18 3.38 4.16
C THR A 131 -5.26 2.29 3.63
N SER A 132 -4.04 2.61 3.20
CA SER A 132 -3.11 1.62 2.64
C SER A 132 -2.88 0.39 3.53
N PRO A 133 -2.61 0.50 4.85
CA PRO A 133 -2.45 -0.68 5.70
C PRO A 133 -3.71 -1.54 5.79
N LEU A 134 -4.89 -0.92 5.77
CA LEU A 134 -6.17 -1.63 5.83
C LEU A 134 -6.44 -2.38 4.52
N CYS A 135 -6.18 -1.73 3.37
CA CYS A 135 -6.28 -2.36 2.07
C CYS A 135 -5.28 -3.52 1.89
N GLU A 136 -4.10 -3.41 2.48
CA GLU A 136 -3.09 -4.47 2.52
C GLU A 136 -3.60 -5.67 3.34
N ALA A 137 -4.20 -5.43 4.51
CA ALA A 137 -4.78 -6.46 5.38
C ALA A 137 -6.03 -7.16 4.77
N MET A 138 -6.82 -6.44 3.97
CA MET A 138 -8.00 -7.00 3.27
C MET A 138 -7.65 -7.89 2.08
N SER A 139 -6.44 -7.79 1.54
CA SER A 139 -6.07 -8.51 0.34
C SER A 139 -5.98 -10.01 0.65
N PRO A 140 -6.62 -10.90 -0.12
CA PRO A 140 -6.48 -12.33 0.11
C PRO A 140 -5.00 -12.71 0.02
N HIS A 141 -4.50 -13.43 1.03
CA HIS A 141 -3.11 -13.85 1.15
C HIS A 141 -2.65 -14.53 -0.16
N PRO A 142 -1.43 -14.27 -0.67
CA PRO A 142 -0.91 -14.89 -1.90
C PRO A 142 -0.77 -16.42 -1.87
N ALA A 143 -1.11 -17.08 -0.76
CA ALA A 143 -0.93 -18.52 -0.56
C ALA A 143 -2.15 -19.36 -1.00
N LEU A 144 -3.23 -18.75 -1.50
CA LEU A 144 -4.32 -19.51 -2.12
C LEU A 144 -4.03 -19.66 -3.62
N PRO A 145 -3.82 -20.90 -4.11
CA PRO A 145 -3.82 -21.16 -5.54
C PRO A 145 -5.12 -20.61 -6.14
N ARG A 146 -5.02 -19.78 -7.16
CA ARG A 146 -6.17 -19.53 -8.03
C ARG A 146 -6.56 -20.88 -8.64
N GLU A 147 -7.83 -21.24 -8.54
CA GLU A 147 -8.42 -22.43 -9.19
C GLU A 147 -7.86 -22.58 -10.62
N PRO A 148 -7.18 -23.68 -10.94
CA PRO A 148 -6.71 -23.94 -12.29
C PRO A 148 -7.95 -24.17 -13.17
N GLY A 149 -8.21 -23.26 -14.11
CA GLY A 149 -9.37 -23.37 -15.02
C GLY A 149 -10.06 -22.06 -15.39
N ARG A 150 -9.70 -20.92 -14.78
CA ARG A 150 -10.02 -19.62 -15.39
C ARG A 150 -8.93 -19.26 -16.39
N GLU A 151 -9.12 -19.70 -17.62
CA GLU A 151 -8.48 -19.09 -18.79
C GLU A 151 -8.79 -17.59 -18.74
N MET A 152 -7.80 -16.83 -18.27
CA MET A 152 -7.89 -15.38 -18.22
C MET A 152 -7.61 -14.93 -19.64
N GLU A 153 -8.62 -14.41 -20.32
CA GLU A 153 -8.49 -13.81 -21.66
C GLU A 153 -7.15 -13.08 -21.78
N GLU A 154 -6.33 -13.51 -22.74
CA GLU A 154 -4.94 -13.08 -22.98
C GLU A 154 -4.83 -11.63 -23.47
N ASP A 155 -5.91 -10.86 -23.38
CA ASP A 155 -6.00 -9.55 -24.00
C ASP A 155 -5.47 -8.45 -23.06
N SER A 156 -4.33 -7.91 -23.46
CA SER A 156 -3.86 -6.53 -23.31
C SER A 156 -4.15 -5.75 -21.99
N SER A 157 -3.08 -5.23 -21.39
CA SER A 157 -3.06 -3.96 -20.62
C SER A 157 -3.69 -3.91 -19.21
N LYS A 158 -3.40 -4.87 -18.32
CA LYS A 158 -3.70 -4.69 -16.88
C LYS A 158 -2.67 -3.77 -16.20
N THR A 159 -2.64 -2.49 -16.60
CA THR A 159 -1.86 -1.41 -15.97
C THR A 159 -2.30 -1.14 -14.53
N HIS A 160 -3.49 -1.61 -14.14
CA HIS A 160 -4.06 -1.47 -12.80
C HIS A 160 -3.92 -2.76 -11.97
N CYS A 161 -3.90 -2.59 -10.66
CA CYS A 161 -3.82 -3.69 -9.71
C CYS A 161 -5.03 -4.63 -9.84
N PRO A 162 -4.82 -5.94 -10.03
CA PRO A 162 -5.92 -6.91 -10.19
C PRO A 162 -6.74 -7.15 -8.92
N ASN A 163 -6.30 -6.61 -7.77
CA ASN A 163 -7.00 -6.77 -6.49
C ASN A 163 -7.92 -5.58 -6.17
N CYS A 164 -7.42 -4.34 -6.32
CA CYS A 164 -8.14 -3.14 -5.90
C CYS A 164 -8.34 -2.10 -7.01
N GLY A 165 -7.85 -2.37 -8.24
CA GLY A 165 -7.89 -1.41 -9.35
C GLY A 165 -6.98 -0.20 -9.17
N GLY A 166 -6.09 -0.17 -8.17
CA GLY A 166 -5.16 0.94 -7.96
C GLY A 166 -4.02 1.00 -8.99
N LEU A 167 -3.51 2.20 -9.24
CA LEU A 167 -2.34 2.43 -10.11
C LEU A 167 -1.04 1.86 -9.50
N PRO A 168 -0.04 1.53 -10.34
CA PRO A 168 1.26 1.08 -9.86
C PRO A 168 2.05 2.27 -9.31
N GLN A 169 2.74 2.07 -8.17
CA GLN A 169 3.66 3.07 -7.61
C GLN A 169 5.12 2.81 -7.96
N VAL A 170 5.50 1.55 -8.08
CA VAL A 170 6.89 1.11 -8.29
C VAL A 170 6.87 -0.13 -9.17
N SER A 171 7.89 -0.25 -10.02
CA SER A 171 8.21 -1.45 -10.78
C SER A 171 9.54 -2.00 -10.29
N TYR A 172 9.66 -3.31 -10.11
CA TYR A 172 10.92 -3.96 -9.79
C TYR A 172 11.09 -5.28 -10.55
N PHE A 173 12.34 -5.74 -10.68
CA PHE A 173 12.66 -7.06 -11.21
C PHE A 173 13.03 -7.97 -10.05
N ALA A 174 12.37 -9.11 -9.95
CA ALA A 174 12.77 -10.12 -8.98
C ALA A 174 14.09 -10.76 -9.38
N VAL A 175 14.87 -11.17 -8.38
CA VAL A 175 16.08 -11.96 -8.58
C VAL A 175 15.64 -13.41 -8.81
N SER A 176 16.09 -14.04 -9.90
CA SER A 176 15.71 -15.42 -10.28
C SER A 176 16.36 -16.49 -9.40
N GLY A 177 17.47 -16.16 -8.73
CA GLY A 177 18.30 -17.13 -8.00
C GLY A 177 19.14 -18.05 -8.91
N GLU A 178 18.98 -17.97 -10.22
CA GLU A 178 19.70 -18.77 -11.22
C GLU A 178 20.56 -17.88 -12.13
N PRO A 179 21.86 -18.17 -12.30
CA PRO A 179 22.68 -17.49 -13.29
C PRO A 179 22.06 -17.65 -14.69
N LEU A 180 21.99 -16.57 -15.46
CA LEU A 180 21.44 -16.50 -16.83
C LEU A 180 19.91 -16.53 -16.96
N VAL A 181 19.16 -16.76 -15.88
CA VAL A 181 17.69 -16.59 -15.90
C VAL A 181 17.36 -15.20 -15.37
N SER A 182 16.60 -14.43 -16.13
CA SER A 182 16.11 -13.13 -15.63
C SER A 182 14.80 -13.33 -14.86
N GLY A 183 14.71 -12.86 -13.62
CA GLY A 183 13.49 -12.98 -12.82
C GLY A 183 12.38 -12.01 -13.23
N PRO A 184 11.09 -12.34 -13.01
CA PRO A 184 9.96 -11.59 -13.56
C PRO A 184 9.92 -10.13 -13.10
N ARG A 185 9.28 -9.27 -13.91
CA ARG A 185 8.99 -7.88 -13.54
C ARG A 185 7.69 -7.84 -12.76
N TYR A 186 7.69 -7.13 -11.64
CA TYR A 186 6.53 -6.89 -10.81
C TYR A 186 6.20 -5.40 -10.77
N LEU A 187 4.91 -5.09 -10.66
CA LEU A 187 4.39 -3.80 -10.26
C LEU A 187 3.87 -3.87 -8.83
N VAL A 188 4.05 -2.81 -8.05
CA VAL A 188 3.55 -2.66 -6.68
C VAL A 188 2.36 -1.71 -6.69
N CYS A 189 1.24 -2.08 -6.08
CA CYS A 189 0.05 -1.24 -6.03
C CYS A 189 0.26 -0.03 -5.10
N SER A 190 -0.18 1.15 -5.53
CA SER A 190 -0.15 2.36 -4.69
C SER A 190 -1.14 2.32 -3.52
N ARG A 191 -2.21 1.52 -3.62
CA ARG A 191 -3.27 1.41 -2.62
C ARG A 191 -3.05 0.26 -1.63
N CYS A 192 -3.05 -0.98 -2.12
CA CYS A 192 -2.99 -2.19 -1.27
C CYS A 192 -1.61 -2.83 -1.18
N ALA A 193 -0.57 -2.21 -1.74
CA ALA A 193 0.81 -2.73 -1.79
C ALA A 193 1.01 -4.10 -2.45
N ARG A 194 -0.03 -4.68 -3.07
CA ARG A 194 0.06 -5.98 -3.75
C ARG A 194 0.99 -5.91 -4.96
N ASN A 195 1.81 -6.95 -5.10
CA ASN A 195 2.64 -7.20 -6.26
C ASN A 195 1.87 -7.99 -7.32
N TRP A 196 2.05 -7.65 -8.60
CA TRP A 196 1.60 -8.50 -9.72
C TRP A 196 2.63 -8.50 -10.84
N ILE A 197 2.73 -9.65 -11.53
CA ILE A 197 3.62 -9.81 -12.68
C ILE A 197 3.11 -8.92 -13.82
N PHE A 198 4.02 -8.23 -14.47
CA PHE A 198 3.72 -7.36 -15.61
C PHE A 198 4.75 -7.55 -16.72
N SER A 199 4.32 -7.34 -17.97
CA SER A 199 5.18 -7.47 -19.15
C SER A 199 6.41 -6.57 -19.02
N ARG A 200 7.58 -7.10 -19.40
CA ARG A 200 8.84 -6.35 -19.34
C ARG A 200 8.94 -5.26 -20.38
N MET A 201 8.37 -5.50 -21.56
CA MET A 201 8.52 -4.63 -22.73
C MET A 201 7.36 -3.63 -22.87
N THR A 202 6.43 -3.60 -21.90
CA THR A 202 5.24 -2.75 -21.94
C THR A 202 5.38 -1.63 -20.92
N CYS A 203 5.00 -0.41 -21.29
CA CYS A 203 4.92 0.73 -20.39
C CYS A 203 3.86 0.47 -19.32
N ALA A 204 4.21 0.64 -18.04
CA ALA A 204 3.25 0.46 -16.94
C ALA A 204 2.21 1.59 -16.86
N GLY A 205 2.44 2.70 -17.55
CA GLY A 205 1.56 3.86 -17.59
C GLY A 205 0.53 3.80 -18.72
N CYS A 206 0.99 3.77 -19.97
CA CYS A 206 0.10 3.79 -21.15
C CYS A 206 -0.26 2.41 -21.70
N GLY A 207 0.49 1.34 -21.35
CA GLY A 207 0.23 0.00 -21.88
C GLY A 207 0.77 -0.27 -23.29
N GLU A 208 1.46 0.72 -23.89
CA GLU A 208 2.23 0.57 -25.15
C GLU A 208 3.61 -0.04 -24.91
#